data_AF-A0A8H5IVQ0-F1
#
_entry.id   AF-A0A8H5IVQ0-F1
#
_cell.length_a   1.000
_cell.length_b   1.000
_cell.length_c   1.000
_cell.angle_alpha   90.00
_cell.angle_beta   90.00
_cell.angle_gamma   90.00
#
_symmetry.space_group_name_H-M   'P 1'
#
loop_
_entity.id
_entity.type
_entity.pdbx_description
1 polymer ?
#
loop_
_entity_poly.entity_id
_entity_poly.type
_entity_poly.pdbx_seq_one_letter_code
_entity_poly.pdbx_strand_id
1 'polypeptide(L)'
;MTDHSDAGPTRSPYASGICAVYFSEEGPLYVPCSLLSEEMKEAADFQDDDSAHPLAELWLDDITLDVGHVIIHYLVTGTYQYLQQQEEEENYEKGISAEFAIAIRVYVATNDSLPLPALREMARREILHVGDWISLPALIKVMEEAAMSFKAYPGIATYVESRLLSFSATPANFGTKDHVDETLAALGAPDTLSQVVLRSVLLPKASTVRQQEAPTYRPSWEYPGLELRPTKQAMERAETISLRNAEAACDEIEIRGIQQRKAKRYGQHSLDDQQRLRVLEQKAEKRAKEIASERELDAQRWDACKWPAQQYLAEEVVDPYEPAPVFSRASSEVPKPKAFERHDQCDSLTDRYQTWTDQLTPGSSQSSPEDEEALD
;
A
#
# COMPACT_ATOMS: atom_id res chain seq x y z
N MET A 1 32.01 -22.21 -15.41
CA MET A 1 32.81 -21.03 -15.76
C MET A 1 31.86 -19.85 -15.69
N THR A 2 31.85 -19.16 -14.56
CA THR A 2 31.08 -17.94 -14.31
C THR A 2 31.87 -16.77 -14.87
N ASP A 3 31.33 -16.14 -15.91
CA ASP A 3 31.86 -14.91 -16.49
C ASP A 3 31.46 -13.76 -15.57
N HIS A 4 32.35 -13.39 -14.65
CA HIS A 4 32.27 -12.16 -13.88
C HIS A 4 33.05 -11.08 -14.62
N SER A 5 32.44 -10.51 -15.66
CA SER A 5 32.87 -9.22 -16.19
C SER A 5 32.20 -8.10 -15.38
N ASP A 6 32.55 -8.01 -14.10
CA ASP A 6 32.31 -6.82 -13.27
C ASP A 6 33.33 -5.75 -13.66
N ALA A 7 33.17 -5.22 -14.87
CA ALA A 7 33.91 -4.06 -15.32
C ALA A 7 33.17 -2.83 -14.79
N GLY A 8 33.63 -2.31 -13.65
CA GLY A 8 33.18 -1.03 -13.12
C GLY A 8 33.23 0.08 -14.17
N PRO A 9 32.51 1.20 -13.94
CA PRO A 9 32.29 2.20 -14.97
C PRO A 9 33.60 2.83 -15.47
N THR A 10 33.74 2.97 -16.79
CA THR A 10 34.93 3.53 -17.44
C THR A 10 35.08 5.04 -17.27
N ARG A 11 34.03 5.72 -16.80
CA ARG A 11 34.01 7.14 -16.42
C ARG A 11 33.17 7.31 -15.17
N SER A 12 33.48 8.33 -14.37
CA SER A 12 32.66 8.65 -13.20
C SER A 12 31.24 9.02 -13.65
N PRO A 13 30.19 8.40 -13.08
CA PRO A 13 28.80 8.76 -13.37
C PRO A 13 28.42 10.14 -12.83
N TYR A 14 29.32 10.81 -12.10
CA TYR A 14 29.16 12.17 -11.59
C TYR A 14 29.93 13.21 -12.40
N ALA A 15 30.70 12.81 -13.40
CA ALA A 15 31.54 13.70 -14.21
C ALA A 15 30.86 14.17 -15.51
N SER A 16 29.56 13.93 -15.67
CA SER A 16 28.76 14.45 -16.78
C SER A 16 28.34 15.90 -16.55
N GLY A 17 27.73 16.52 -17.58
CA GLY A 17 27.07 17.81 -17.43
C GLY A 17 26.00 17.76 -16.33
N ILE A 18 25.67 18.92 -15.78
CA ILE A 18 24.65 19.05 -14.73
C ILE A 18 23.33 19.40 -15.39
N CYS A 19 22.26 18.71 -14.99
CA CYS A 19 20.89 19.04 -15.34
C CYS A 19 20.18 19.64 -14.11
N ALA A 20 19.45 20.74 -14.33
CA ALA A 20 18.54 21.31 -13.35
C ALA A 20 17.16 20.64 -13.50
N VAL A 21 16.74 19.91 -12.46
CA VAL A 21 15.45 19.22 -12.41
C VAL A 21 14.47 20.04 -11.60
N TYR A 22 13.38 20.48 -12.23
CA TYR A 22 12.32 21.27 -11.62
C TYR A 22 11.12 20.38 -11.30
N PHE A 23 10.55 20.54 -10.09
CA PHE A 23 9.35 19.85 -9.63
C PHE A 23 8.17 20.82 -9.54
N SER A 24 6.97 20.28 -9.34
CA SER A 24 5.71 21.02 -9.39
C SER A 24 5.66 22.29 -8.52
N GLU A 25 6.31 22.28 -7.35
CA GLU A 25 6.24 23.38 -6.38
C GLU A 25 7.62 23.87 -5.90
N GLU A 26 8.68 23.10 -6.13
CA GLU A 26 10.01 23.38 -5.60
C GLU A 26 11.12 22.92 -6.55
N GLY A 27 12.26 23.60 -6.55
CA GLY A 27 13.40 23.25 -7.41
C GLY A 27 14.27 24.46 -7.77
N PRO A 28 15.42 24.23 -8.43
CA PRO A 28 15.83 22.95 -9.02
C PRO A 28 16.70 22.07 -8.11
N LEU A 29 16.64 20.75 -8.31
CA LEU A 29 17.68 19.82 -7.88
C LEU A 29 18.70 19.60 -9.00
N TYR A 30 19.98 19.65 -8.67
CA TYR A 30 21.07 19.50 -9.64
C TYR A 30 21.53 18.05 -9.71
N VAL A 31 21.34 17.42 -10.87
CA VAL A 31 21.62 16.00 -11.10
C VAL A 31 22.56 15.83 -12.29
N PRO A 32 23.61 15.01 -12.21
CA PRO A 32 24.43 14.65 -13.38
C PRO A 32 23.59 14.03 -14.50
N CYS A 33 23.72 14.53 -15.74
CA CYS A 33 22.94 14.07 -16.90
C CYS A 33 23.11 12.58 -17.20
N SER A 34 24.22 11.97 -16.79
CA SER A 34 24.46 10.52 -16.94
C SER A 34 23.66 9.64 -15.99
N LEU A 35 23.02 10.21 -14.97
CA LEU A 35 22.10 9.50 -14.08
C LEU A 35 20.64 9.57 -14.58
N LEU A 36 20.35 10.48 -15.50
CA LEU A 36 19.03 10.58 -16.14
C LEU A 36 18.97 9.59 -17.29
N SER A 37 17.96 8.72 -17.29
CA SER A 37 17.75 7.78 -18.39
C SER A 37 17.21 8.51 -19.63
N GLU A 38 17.44 7.96 -20.81
CA GLU A 38 16.92 8.56 -22.05
C GLU A 38 15.38 8.54 -22.06
N GLU A 39 14.77 7.48 -21.51
CA GLU A 39 13.31 7.40 -21.37
C GLU A 39 12.76 8.53 -20.48
N MET A 40 13.53 8.94 -19.46
CA MET A 40 13.14 10.03 -18.57
C MET A 40 13.23 11.39 -19.28
N LYS A 41 14.23 11.58 -20.14
CA LYS A 41 14.38 12.78 -20.97
C LYS A 41 13.30 12.86 -22.06
N GLU A 42 12.87 11.72 -22.60
CA GLU A 42 11.79 11.65 -23.60
C GLU A 42 10.40 11.84 -22.98
N ALA A 43 10.20 11.37 -21.75
CA ALA A 43 8.90 11.42 -21.08
C ALA A 43 8.60 12.78 -20.41
N ALA A 44 9.63 13.59 -20.16
CA ALA A 44 9.53 14.91 -19.56
C ALA A 44 9.90 16.01 -20.57
N ASP A 45 9.66 17.27 -20.22
CA ASP A 45 10.09 18.41 -21.04
C ASP A 45 11.59 18.66 -20.80
N PHE A 46 12.43 17.87 -21.48
CA PHE A 46 13.88 17.99 -21.44
C PHE A 46 14.38 18.97 -22.49
N GLN A 47 15.10 19.99 -22.05
CA GLN A 47 15.76 20.96 -22.91
C GLN A 47 17.26 20.74 -22.84
N ASP A 48 17.82 20.23 -23.95
CA ASP A 48 19.26 20.11 -24.14
C ASP A 48 19.83 21.44 -24.62
N ASP A 49 21.04 21.75 -24.13
CA ASP A 49 21.79 23.00 -24.25
C ASP A 49 21.61 23.69 -25.62
N ASP A 50 20.68 24.63 -25.69
CA ASP A 50 20.55 25.58 -26.79
C ASP A 50 21.15 26.91 -26.34
N SER A 51 21.80 27.62 -27.26
CA SER A 51 22.71 28.78 -27.04
C SER A 51 22.21 29.96 -26.18
N ALA A 52 21.00 29.88 -25.60
CA ALA A 52 20.40 30.79 -24.62
C ALA A 52 20.47 30.30 -23.15
N HIS A 53 20.67 29.01 -22.86
CA HIS A 53 20.64 28.45 -21.50
C HIS A 53 21.88 27.59 -21.21
N PRO A 54 22.75 27.96 -20.25
CA PRO A 54 24.04 27.30 -20.05
C PRO A 54 23.98 25.93 -19.34
N LEU A 55 22.78 25.43 -19.03
CA LEU A 55 22.55 24.19 -18.29
C LEU A 55 21.34 23.45 -18.89
N ALA A 56 21.41 22.12 -18.97
CA ALA A 56 20.28 21.31 -19.39
C ALA A 56 19.16 21.37 -18.33
N GLU A 57 17.90 21.42 -18.76
CA GLU A 57 16.75 21.54 -17.86
C GLU A 57 15.77 20.38 -18.07
N LEU A 58 15.18 19.90 -16.97
CA LEU A 58 14.18 18.84 -16.96
C LEU A 58 13.00 19.27 -16.09
N TRP A 59 11.82 19.39 -16.68
CA TRP A 59 10.62 19.82 -15.97
C TRP A 59 9.70 18.64 -15.67
N LEU A 60 9.43 18.41 -14.38
CA LEU A 60 8.57 17.36 -13.84
C LEU A 60 7.40 18.01 -13.10
N ASP A 61 6.58 18.78 -13.83
CA ASP A 61 5.51 19.63 -13.29
C ASP A 61 4.39 18.86 -12.56
N ASP A 62 4.27 17.56 -12.82
CA ASP A 62 3.30 16.65 -12.20
C ASP A 62 3.86 15.89 -10.99
N ILE A 63 5.14 16.09 -10.67
CA ILE A 63 5.84 15.40 -9.59
C ILE A 63 6.19 16.41 -8.50
N THR A 64 5.77 16.12 -7.28
CA THR A 64 6.11 16.91 -6.08
C THR A 64 7.53 16.60 -5.60
N LEU A 65 8.16 17.50 -4.84
CA LEU A 65 9.57 17.35 -4.44
C LEU A 65 9.85 16.09 -3.61
N ASP A 66 8.95 15.70 -2.72
CA ASP A 66 9.00 14.46 -1.93
C ASP A 66 9.09 13.21 -2.83
N VAL A 67 8.28 13.15 -3.88
CA VAL A 67 8.28 12.08 -4.89
C VAL A 67 9.54 12.18 -5.76
N GLY A 68 9.91 13.40 -6.15
CA GLY A 68 11.11 13.72 -6.89
C GLY A 68 12.40 13.27 -6.18
N HIS A 69 12.45 13.47 -4.86
CA HIS A 69 13.54 13.00 -4.00
C HIS A 69 13.71 11.48 -4.11
N VAL A 70 12.62 10.72 -3.98
CA VAL A 70 12.65 9.25 -4.07
C VAL A 70 13.18 8.81 -5.44
N ILE A 71 12.73 9.47 -6.51
CA ILE A 71 13.15 9.17 -7.89
C ILE A 71 14.64 9.45 -8.08
N ILE A 72 15.11 10.66 -7.73
CA ILE A 72 16.51 11.03 -7.87
C ILE A 72 17.40 10.16 -6.99
N HIS A 73 17.00 9.92 -5.74
CA HIS A 73 17.72 9.05 -4.83
C HIS A 73 17.90 7.66 -5.46
N TYR A 74 16.82 7.08 -5.98
CA TYR A 74 16.87 5.79 -6.68
C TYR A 74 17.82 5.81 -7.88
N LEU A 75 17.84 6.86 -8.70
CA LEU A 75 18.76 6.95 -9.83
C LEU A 75 20.23 7.00 -9.39
N VAL A 76 20.50 7.58 -8.22
CA VAL A 76 21.86 7.70 -7.66
C VAL A 76 22.31 6.41 -6.96
N THR A 77 21.43 5.79 -6.17
CA THR A 77 21.79 4.73 -5.22
C THR A 77 21.22 3.36 -5.57
N GLY A 78 20.19 3.31 -6.41
CA GLY A 78 19.41 2.12 -6.71
C GLY A 78 18.46 1.69 -5.58
N THR A 79 18.31 2.49 -4.52
CA THR A 79 17.47 2.16 -3.36
C THR A 79 16.25 3.07 -3.25
N TYR A 80 15.23 2.64 -2.50
CA TYR A 80 14.08 3.46 -2.16
C TYR A 80 14.35 4.22 -0.86
N GLN A 81 14.21 5.53 -0.88
CA GLN A 81 14.30 6.38 0.31
C GLN A 81 13.38 7.58 0.15
N TYR A 82 12.54 7.84 1.15
CA TYR A 82 11.71 9.03 1.22
C TYR A 82 12.36 10.12 2.07
N LEU A 83 11.91 11.36 1.87
CA LEU A 83 12.32 12.50 2.67
C LEU A 83 11.38 12.62 3.87
N GLN A 84 11.92 12.47 5.09
CA GLN A 84 11.13 12.60 6.32
C GLN A 84 11.03 14.08 6.71
N GLN A 85 9.81 14.59 6.94
CA GLN A 85 9.63 15.98 7.38
C GLN A 85 9.68 16.07 8.91
N GLN A 86 10.37 17.10 9.42
CA GLN A 86 10.62 17.27 10.86
C GLN A 86 9.33 17.40 11.69
N GLU A 87 8.25 17.94 11.11
CA GLU A 87 6.93 18.08 11.77
C GLU A 87 6.15 16.76 11.89
N GLU A 88 6.56 15.71 11.18
CA GLU A 88 5.89 14.41 11.16
C GLU A 88 6.42 13.46 12.24
N GLU A 89 7.58 13.78 12.83
CA GLU A 89 8.15 13.03 13.96
C GLU A 89 7.31 13.18 15.25
N GLU A 90 6.59 14.29 15.39
CA GLU A 90 5.78 14.57 16.58
C GLU A 90 4.48 13.74 16.61
N ASN A 91 4.00 13.26 15.46
CA ASN A 91 2.83 12.41 15.36
C ASN A 91 3.10 11.19 14.45
N TYR A 92 3.35 10.06 15.09
CA TYR A 92 3.66 8.79 14.43
C TYR A 92 2.65 8.36 13.36
N GLU A 93 1.34 8.52 13.60
CA GLU A 93 0.31 8.15 12.61
C GLU A 93 0.33 9.09 11.39
N LYS A 94 0.63 10.37 11.60
CA LYS A 94 0.80 11.34 10.52
C LYS A 94 2.03 11.00 9.67
N GLY A 95 3.15 10.64 10.29
CA GLY A 95 4.37 10.21 9.58
C GLY A 95 4.14 8.97 8.73
N ILE A 96 3.52 7.92 9.29
CA ILE A 96 3.16 6.71 8.51
C ILE A 96 2.21 7.04 7.36
N SER A 97 1.23 7.91 7.58
CA SER A 97 0.28 8.29 6.53
C SER A 97 0.96 9.06 5.40
N ALA A 98 1.91 9.95 5.73
CA ALA A 98 2.71 10.68 4.75
C ALA A 98 3.62 9.74 3.94
N GLU A 99 4.33 8.83 4.62
CA GLU A 99 5.17 7.81 3.97
C GLU A 99 4.34 6.94 3.02
N PHE A 100 3.16 6.49 3.47
CA PHE A 100 2.23 5.72 2.64
C PHE A 100 1.74 6.54 1.42
N ALA A 101 1.43 7.83 1.61
CA ALA A 101 1.03 8.72 0.52
C ALA A 101 2.15 8.89 -0.52
N ILE A 102 3.40 9.09 -0.07
CA ILE A 102 4.58 9.18 -0.94
C ILE A 102 4.74 7.87 -1.72
N ALA A 103 4.63 6.71 -1.07
CA ALA A 103 4.74 5.41 -1.75
C ALA A 103 3.68 5.22 -2.84
N ILE A 104 2.43 5.64 -2.60
CA ILE A 104 1.36 5.64 -3.59
C ILE A 104 1.70 6.58 -4.76
N ARG A 105 2.11 7.82 -4.47
CA ARG A 105 2.45 8.80 -5.51
C ARG A 105 3.65 8.37 -6.36
N VAL A 106 4.69 7.78 -5.76
CA VAL A 106 5.83 7.22 -6.49
C VAL A 106 5.37 6.06 -7.37
N TYR A 107 4.52 5.17 -6.87
CA TYR A 107 3.98 4.06 -7.67
C TYR A 107 3.19 4.54 -8.89
N VAL A 108 2.43 5.63 -8.74
CA VAL A 108 1.67 6.31 -9.82
C VAL A 108 2.63 7.00 -10.80
N ALA A 109 3.52 7.86 -10.32
CA ALA A 109 4.46 8.63 -11.14
C ALA A 109 5.39 7.72 -11.95
N THR A 110 5.81 6.59 -11.37
CA THR A 110 6.67 5.62 -12.07
C THR A 110 5.94 4.77 -13.14
N ASN A 111 4.62 4.87 -13.20
CA ASN A 111 3.79 4.23 -14.22
C ASN A 111 3.38 5.20 -15.32
N ASP A 112 2.96 6.41 -14.96
CA ASP A 112 2.38 7.37 -15.91
C ASP A 112 3.42 8.32 -16.49
N SER A 113 4.25 8.93 -15.63
CA SER A 113 5.13 10.04 -16.01
C SER A 113 6.52 9.55 -16.38
N LEU A 114 7.09 8.63 -15.60
CA LEU A 114 8.48 8.19 -15.73
C LEU A 114 8.58 6.67 -15.62
N PRO A 115 8.69 5.90 -16.73
CA PRO A 115 8.63 4.44 -16.68
C PRO A 115 9.87 3.84 -16.00
N LEU A 116 9.81 3.69 -14.68
CA LEU A 116 10.88 3.14 -13.83
C LEU A 116 10.38 1.85 -13.15
N PRO A 117 10.35 0.71 -13.85
CA PRO A 117 9.67 -0.49 -13.38
C PRO A 117 10.25 -1.08 -12.09
N ALA A 118 11.57 -0.98 -11.89
CA ALA A 118 12.21 -1.44 -10.66
C ALA A 118 11.86 -0.55 -9.45
N LEU A 119 11.79 0.78 -9.64
CA LEU A 119 11.34 1.70 -8.61
C LEU A 119 9.86 1.51 -8.29
N ARG A 120 9.02 1.28 -9.31
CA ARG A 120 7.61 0.94 -9.14
C ARG A 120 7.41 -0.30 -8.26
N GLU A 121 8.19 -1.36 -8.50
CA GLU A 121 8.13 -2.57 -7.67
C GLU A 121 8.61 -2.31 -6.23
N MET A 122 9.59 -1.42 -6.02
CA MET A 122 9.98 -1.01 -4.67
C MET A 122 8.89 -0.21 -3.97
N ALA A 123 8.30 0.78 -4.65
CA ALA A 123 7.16 1.54 -4.13
C ALA A 123 5.98 0.62 -3.78
N ARG A 124 5.72 -0.41 -4.59
CA ARG A 124 4.71 -1.44 -4.28
C ARG A 124 5.00 -2.20 -2.99
N ARG A 125 6.26 -2.55 -2.73
CA ARG A 125 6.65 -3.21 -1.48
C ARG A 125 6.48 -2.27 -0.29
N GLU A 126 6.79 -0.99 -0.48
CA GLU A 126 6.61 0.02 0.56
C GLU A 126 5.14 0.25 0.90
N ILE A 127 4.26 0.35 -0.11
CA ILE A 127 2.80 0.39 0.07
C ILE A 127 2.32 -0.78 0.94
N LEU A 128 2.84 -1.99 0.70
CA LEU A 128 2.48 -3.15 1.51
C LEU A 128 3.07 -3.07 2.92
N HIS A 129 4.32 -2.65 3.05
CA HIS A 129 5.03 -2.61 4.33
C HIS A 129 4.45 -1.55 5.28
N VAL A 130 4.39 -0.30 4.84
CA VAL A 130 3.84 0.84 5.59
C VAL A 130 2.34 0.67 5.76
N GLY A 131 1.69 0.13 4.73
CA GLY A 131 0.28 -0.18 4.71
C GLY A 131 -0.16 -1.15 5.80
N ASP A 132 0.71 -2.00 6.34
CA ASP A 132 0.37 -2.86 7.47
C ASP A 132 0.12 -2.06 8.76
N TRP A 133 0.77 -0.90 8.90
CA TRP A 133 0.73 -0.05 10.10
C TRP A 133 -0.30 1.08 10.03
N ILE A 134 -0.86 1.37 8.85
CA ILE A 134 -1.84 2.44 8.69
C ILE A 134 -3.25 2.01 9.12
N SER A 135 -3.94 2.87 9.88
CA SER A 135 -5.35 2.65 10.25
C SER A 135 -6.25 2.73 9.02
N LEU A 136 -7.40 2.03 9.03
CA LEU A 136 -8.33 2.07 7.90
C LEU A 136 -8.84 3.50 7.60
N PRO A 137 -9.16 4.36 8.59
CA PRO A 137 -9.52 5.75 8.36
C PRO A 137 -8.41 6.55 7.69
N ALA A 138 -7.16 6.41 8.17
CA ALA A 138 -6.01 7.09 7.58
C ALA A 138 -5.75 6.61 6.14
N LEU A 139 -5.88 5.31 5.87
CA LEU A 139 -5.79 4.76 4.51
C LEU A 139 -6.84 5.36 3.58
N ILE A 140 -8.11 5.43 4.01
CA ILE A 140 -9.18 6.04 3.19
C ILE A 140 -8.85 7.51 2.93
N LYS A 141 -8.43 8.26 3.96
CA LYS A 141 -8.06 9.66 3.81
C LYS A 141 -6.94 9.86 2.79
N VAL A 142 -5.84 9.10 2.89
CA VAL A 142 -4.73 9.18 1.92
C VAL A 142 -5.21 8.83 0.50
N MET A 143 -6.04 7.81 0.35
CA MET A 143 -6.57 7.41 -0.96
C MET A 143 -7.52 8.45 -1.57
N GLU A 144 -8.31 9.15 -0.74
CA GLU A 144 -9.18 10.25 -1.17
C GLU A 144 -8.35 11.48 -1.58
N GLU A 145 -7.33 11.83 -0.79
CA GLU A 145 -6.41 12.94 -1.08
C GLU A 145 -5.57 12.69 -2.34
N ALA A 146 -5.16 11.44 -2.58
CA ALA A 146 -4.47 11.06 -3.82
C ALA A 146 -5.36 11.22 -5.07
N ALA A 147 -6.70 11.25 -4.90
CA ALA A 147 -7.70 11.47 -5.95
C ALA A 147 -7.49 10.63 -7.23
N MET A 148 -6.90 9.45 -7.09
CA MET A 148 -6.44 8.64 -8.22
C MET A 148 -7.50 7.69 -8.77
N SER A 149 -7.36 7.31 -10.05
CA SER A 149 -8.28 6.38 -10.70
C SER A 149 -7.95 4.93 -10.38
N PHE A 150 -8.80 4.25 -9.60
CA PHE A 150 -8.70 2.80 -9.36
C PHE A 150 -8.76 1.95 -10.64
N LYS A 151 -9.36 2.49 -11.71
CA LYS A 151 -9.37 1.82 -13.02
C LYS A 151 -7.99 1.83 -13.68
N ALA A 152 -7.25 2.92 -13.54
CA ALA A 152 -5.87 3.01 -14.03
C ALA A 152 -4.92 2.18 -13.17
N TYR A 153 -5.22 2.07 -11.86
CA TYR A 153 -4.37 1.43 -10.86
C TYR A 153 -5.08 0.27 -10.15
N PRO A 154 -5.33 -0.85 -10.87
CA PRO A 154 -6.07 -1.99 -10.36
C PRO A 154 -5.34 -2.73 -9.23
N GLY A 155 -4.00 -2.66 -9.19
CA GLY A 155 -3.21 -3.20 -8.09
C GLY A 155 -3.54 -2.49 -6.78
N ILE A 156 -3.55 -1.16 -6.78
CA ILE A 156 -3.94 -0.36 -5.62
C ILE A 156 -5.41 -0.58 -5.25
N ALA A 157 -6.31 -0.67 -6.23
CA ALA A 157 -7.72 -1.01 -5.99
C ALA A 157 -7.86 -2.33 -5.22
N THR A 158 -7.16 -3.37 -5.68
CA THR A 158 -7.16 -4.70 -5.05
C THR A 158 -6.58 -4.64 -3.63
N TYR A 159 -5.54 -3.85 -3.41
CA TYR A 159 -4.97 -3.64 -2.09
C TYR A 159 -5.99 -2.99 -1.13
N VAL A 160 -6.63 -1.88 -1.54
CA VAL A 160 -7.65 -1.19 -0.73
C VAL A 160 -8.83 -2.11 -0.43
N GLU A 161 -9.33 -2.85 -1.42
CA GLU A 161 -10.38 -3.85 -1.24
C GLU A 161 -9.97 -4.92 -0.23
N SER A 162 -8.73 -5.42 -0.30
CA SER A 162 -8.23 -6.42 0.65
C SER A 162 -8.19 -5.89 2.08
N ARG A 163 -7.81 -4.62 2.30
CA ARG A 163 -7.80 -3.98 3.62
C ARG A 163 -9.21 -3.83 4.17
N LEU A 164 -10.16 -3.39 3.33
CA LEU A 164 -11.58 -3.29 3.68
C LEU A 164 -12.18 -4.65 4.05
N LEU A 165 -11.88 -5.69 3.27
CA LEU A 165 -12.36 -7.05 3.54
C LEU A 165 -11.76 -7.61 4.83
N SER A 166 -10.45 -7.43 5.05
CA SER A 166 -9.75 -7.86 6.27
C SER A 166 -10.40 -7.26 7.51
N PHE A 167 -10.67 -5.96 7.47
CA PHE A 167 -11.35 -5.24 8.54
C PHE A 167 -12.82 -5.68 8.72
N SER A 168 -13.50 -6.05 7.64
CA SER A 168 -14.88 -6.54 7.72
C SER A 168 -14.98 -7.95 8.32
N ALA A 169 -13.95 -8.77 8.09
CA ALA A 169 -13.87 -10.19 8.42
C ALA A 169 -13.32 -10.47 9.82
N THR A 170 -12.64 -9.50 10.47
CA THR A 170 -12.29 -9.60 11.90
C THR A 170 -13.55 -9.86 12.72
N PRO A 171 -13.70 -11.07 13.32
CA PRO A 171 -14.90 -11.40 14.06
C PRO A 171 -14.99 -10.52 15.30
N ALA A 172 -16.20 -10.06 15.64
CA ALA A 172 -16.48 -9.34 16.89
C ALA A 172 -16.08 -10.11 18.17
N ASN A 173 -15.71 -11.40 18.03
CA ASN A 173 -15.25 -12.27 19.11
C ASN A 173 -13.70 -12.39 19.21
N PHE A 174 -12.95 -11.89 18.22
CA PHE A 174 -11.47 -11.89 18.23
C PHE A 174 -10.86 -10.48 18.06
N GLY A 175 -11.66 -9.48 17.71
CA GLY A 175 -11.30 -8.07 17.91
C GLY A 175 -11.77 -7.64 19.29
N THR A 176 -10.85 -7.13 20.11
CA THR A 176 -11.18 -6.33 21.28
C THR A 176 -12.23 -5.30 20.85
N LYS A 177 -13.30 -5.19 21.65
CA LYS A 177 -14.35 -4.16 21.54
C LYS A 177 -13.77 -2.77 21.24
N ASP A 178 -12.55 -2.55 21.74
CA ASP A 178 -11.67 -1.42 21.55
C ASP A 178 -11.39 -1.06 20.08
N HIS A 179 -11.25 -2.02 19.15
CA HIS A 179 -10.76 -1.71 17.79
C HIS A 179 -11.81 -1.04 16.88
N VAL A 180 -13.09 -1.42 17.01
CA VAL A 180 -14.19 -0.76 16.27
C VAL A 180 -14.47 0.62 16.85
N ASP A 181 -14.45 0.74 18.18
CA ASP A 181 -14.66 1.99 18.89
C ASP A 181 -13.48 2.97 18.66
N GLU A 182 -12.24 2.48 18.62
CA GLU A 182 -11.03 3.22 18.24
C GLU A 182 -11.10 3.69 16.79
N THR A 183 -11.54 2.83 15.86
CA THR A 183 -11.73 3.23 14.46
C THR A 183 -12.81 4.31 14.32
N LEU A 184 -13.90 4.22 15.09
CA LEU A 184 -14.94 5.25 15.12
C LEU A 184 -14.47 6.56 15.76
N ALA A 185 -13.60 6.48 16.76
CA ALA A 185 -12.97 7.64 17.38
C ALA A 185 -12.00 8.33 16.41
N ALA A 186 -11.15 7.55 15.73
CA ALA A 186 -10.22 8.03 14.70
C ALA A 186 -10.95 8.65 13.49
N LEU A 187 -12.12 8.12 13.11
CA LEU A 187 -12.98 8.70 12.07
C LEU A 187 -13.56 10.08 12.46
N GLY A 188 -13.55 10.44 13.74
CA GLY A 188 -13.99 11.77 14.19
C GLY A 188 -15.40 12.14 13.71
N ALA A 189 -15.61 13.37 13.26
CA ALA A 189 -16.77 13.71 12.43
C ALA A 189 -16.43 13.34 10.98
N PRO A 190 -17.30 12.65 10.24
CA PRO A 190 -16.99 12.25 8.87
C PRO A 190 -17.05 13.47 7.93
N ASP A 191 -15.96 13.71 7.22
CA ASP A 191 -15.78 14.86 6.33
C ASP A 191 -16.07 14.51 4.86
N THR A 192 -15.97 13.21 4.53
CA THR A 192 -16.09 12.68 3.16
C THR A 192 -17.14 11.58 3.06
N LEU A 193 -17.63 11.33 1.84
CA LEU A 193 -18.62 10.27 1.60
C LEU A 193 -18.09 8.88 2.02
N SER A 194 -16.81 8.59 1.78
CA SER A 194 -16.22 7.30 2.15
C SER A 194 -16.19 7.12 3.66
N GLN A 195 -15.88 8.17 4.41
CA GLN A 195 -15.96 8.16 5.88
C GLN A 195 -17.41 8.01 6.38
N VAL A 196 -18.39 8.67 5.75
CA VAL A 196 -19.82 8.48 6.08
C VAL A 196 -20.25 7.04 5.88
N VAL A 197 -19.87 6.42 4.74
CA VAL A 197 -20.18 5.03 4.44
C VAL A 197 -19.51 4.10 5.46
N LEU A 198 -18.21 4.27 5.71
CA LEU A 198 -17.48 3.45 6.68
C LEU A 198 -18.09 3.57 8.07
N ARG A 199 -18.37 4.80 8.54
CA ARG A 199 -19.03 5.05 9.83
C ARG A 199 -20.41 4.39 9.88
N SER A 200 -21.21 4.46 8.82
CA SER A 200 -22.55 3.84 8.77
C SER A 200 -22.50 2.31 8.84
N VAL A 201 -21.43 1.69 8.31
CA VAL A 201 -21.20 0.24 8.41
C VAL A 201 -20.66 -0.14 9.80
N LEU A 202 -19.89 0.75 10.44
CA LEU A 202 -19.30 0.54 11.75
C LEU A 202 -20.26 0.73 12.91
N LEU A 203 -21.16 1.72 12.84
CA LEU A 203 -22.12 2.02 13.92
C LEU A 203 -22.97 0.81 14.35
N PRO A 204 -23.51 -0.03 13.44
CA PRO A 204 -24.20 -1.26 13.81
C PRO A 204 -23.31 -2.30 14.51
N LYS A 205 -22.00 -2.29 14.23
CA LYS A 205 -21.03 -3.19 14.86
C LYS A 205 -20.59 -2.67 16.24
N ALA A 206 -20.56 -1.36 16.43
CA ALA A 206 -20.08 -0.66 17.63
C ALA A 206 -21.02 -0.74 18.85
N SER A 207 -21.97 -1.68 18.91
CA SER A 207 -22.92 -1.75 20.03
C SER A 207 -23.61 -3.10 20.21
N THR A 208 -22.85 -4.17 20.44
CA THR A 208 -23.38 -5.46 20.94
C THR A 208 -23.58 -5.50 22.47
N VAL A 209 -23.92 -4.38 23.13
CA VAL A 209 -24.16 -4.32 24.61
C VAL A 209 -25.50 -3.66 25.00
N ARG A 210 -26.56 -3.75 24.19
CA ARG A 210 -27.93 -3.51 24.69
C ARG A 210 -28.97 -4.60 24.37
N GLN A 211 -28.55 -5.75 23.83
CA GLN A 211 -29.45 -6.87 23.56
C GLN A 211 -28.85 -8.24 23.93
N GLN A 212 -28.36 -8.38 25.16
CA GLN A 212 -28.18 -9.71 25.76
C GLN A 212 -28.91 -9.80 27.10
N GLU A 213 -30.22 -10.05 27.04
CA GLU A 213 -30.85 -11.03 27.91
C GLU A 213 -31.48 -12.12 27.02
N ALA A 214 -30.77 -13.25 26.96
CA ALA A 214 -31.17 -14.63 26.58
C ALA A 214 -31.57 -14.99 25.11
N PRO A 215 -31.44 -16.28 24.71
CA PRO A 215 -30.54 -17.34 25.16
C PRO A 215 -29.54 -17.78 24.07
N THR A 216 -28.51 -18.46 24.54
CA THR A 216 -27.42 -19.13 23.83
C THR A 216 -27.88 -19.91 22.59
N TYR A 217 -27.59 -19.36 21.41
CA TYR A 217 -27.42 -20.16 20.20
C TYR A 217 -25.95 -20.05 19.79
N ARG A 218 -25.20 -21.15 19.85
CA ARG A 218 -23.90 -21.26 19.18
C ARG A 218 -24.17 -21.58 17.71
N PRO A 219 -23.81 -20.73 16.75
CA PRO A 219 -23.70 -21.16 15.36
C PRO A 219 -22.36 -21.89 15.21
N SER A 220 -22.41 -23.20 14.92
CA SER A 220 -21.24 -24.01 14.58
C SER A 220 -20.90 -23.83 13.09
N TRP A 221 -20.46 -22.62 12.73
CA TRP A 221 -19.85 -22.39 11.43
C TRP A 221 -18.60 -21.56 11.68
N GLU A 222 -17.49 -22.25 11.96
CA GLU A 222 -16.18 -21.66 11.72
C GLU A 222 -16.10 -21.41 10.22
N TYR A 223 -16.06 -20.12 9.84
CA TYR A 223 -15.67 -19.75 8.49
C TYR A 223 -14.25 -20.27 8.26
N PRO A 224 -13.99 -21.05 7.20
CA PRO A 224 -12.62 -21.28 6.77
C PRO A 224 -12.03 -19.90 6.49
N GLY A 225 -10.92 -19.59 7.15
CA GLY A 225 -10.22 -18.32 6.95
C GLY A 225 -10.14 -18.05 5.46
N LEU A 226 -10.70 -16.91 5.04
CA LEU A 226 -10.31 -16.29 3.79
C LEU A 226 -8.81 -16.03 3.95
N GLU A 227 -7.99 -16.96 3.46
CA GLU A 227 -6.63 -16.65 3.08
C GLU A 227 -6.75 -15.57 2.01
N LEU A 228 -6.81 -14.32 2.49
CA LEU A 228 -6.40 -13.17 1.71
C LEU A 228 -5.09 -13.62 1.07
N ARG A 229 -5.07 -13.65 -0.26
CA ARG A 229 -3.81 -13.90 -0.97
C ARG A 229 -2.74 -13.02 -0.33
N PRO A 230 -1.47 -13.45 -0.32
CA PRO A 230 -0.39 -12.50 -0.08
C PRO A 230 -0.67 -11.29 -0.97
N THR A 231 -0.95 -10.14 -0.37
CA THR A 231 -1.53 -8.95 -1.02
C THR A 231 -0.73 -8.57 -2.27
N LYS A 232 0.57 -8.80 -2.22
CA LYS A 232 1.52 -8.77 -3.34
C LYS A 232 1.06 -9.56 -4.58
N GLN A 233 0.68 -10.82 -4.44
CA GLN A 233 0.24 -11.68 -5.55
C GLN A 233 -1.11 -11.22 -6.13
N ALA A 234 -1.98 -10.65 -5.29
CA ALA A 234 -3.26 -10.12 -5.74
C ALA A 234 -3.08 -8.85 -6.59
N MET A 235 -2.22 -7.93 -6.15
CA MET A 235 -1.88 -6.72 -6.91
C MET A 235 -1.28 -7.04 -8.28
N GLU A 236 -0.26 -7.91 -8.32
CA GLU A 236 0.43 -8.30 -9.56
C GLU A 236 -0.52 -8.97 -10.57
N ARG A 237 -1.44 -9.80 -10.05
CA ARG A 237 -2.46 -10.44 -10.88
C ARG A 237 -3.46 -9.43 -11.44
N ALA A 238 -3.95 -8.50 -10.61
CA ALA A 238 -4.87 -7.46 -11.05
C ALA A 238 -4.25 -6.56 -12.13
N GLU A 239 -2.97 -6.22 -12.00
CA GLU A 239 -2.21 -5.50 -13.02
C GLU A 239 -2.10 -6.31 -14.32
N THR A 240 -1.77 -7.60 -14.24
CA THR A 240 -1.68 -8.50 -15.40
C THR A 240 -3.03 -8.60 -16.13
N ILE A 241 -4.12 -8.74 -15.38
CA ILE A 241 -5.48 -8.79 -15.94
C ILE A 241 -5.81 -7.47 -16.64
N SER A 242 -5.47 -6.33 -16.04
CA SER A 242 -5.74 -5.02 -16.62
C SER A 242 -4.94 -4.79 -17.90
N LEU A 243 -3.66 -5.15 -17.94
CA LEU A 243 -2.84 -5.10 -19.16
C LEU A 243 -3.44 -5.95 -20.28
N ARG A 244 -3.88 -7.18 -19.96
CA ARG A 244 -4.55 -8.07 -20.92
C ARG A 244 -5.86 -7.46 -21.45
N ASN A 245 -6.64 -6.82 -20.57
CA ASN A 245 -7.89 -6.15 -20.95
C ASN A 245 -7.63 -4.92 -21.82
N ALA A 246 -6.57 -4.16 -21.53
CA ALA A 246 -6.15 -3.02 -22.35
C ALA A 246 -5.72 -3.47 -23.75
N GLU A 247 -4.93 -4.54 -23.87
CA GLU A 247 -4.56 -5.12 -25.17
C GLU A 247 -5.81 -5.58 -25.94
N ALA A 248 -6.78 -6.20 -25.25
CA ALA A 248 -8.05 -6.61 -25.87
C ALA A 248 -8.84 -5.41 -26.40
N ALA A 249 -8.88 -4.30 -25.66
CA ALA A 249 -9.52 -3.08 -26.10
C ALA A 249 -8.81 -2.47 -27.33
N CYS A 250 -7.48 -2.49 -27.39
CA CYS A 250 -6.72 -2.06 -28.56
C CYS A 250 -7.02 -2.93 -29.79
N ASP A 251 -7.07 -4.25 -29.63
CA ASP A 251 -7.43 -5.17 -30.71
C ASP A 251 -8.86 -4.92 -31.22
N GLU A 252 -9.82 -4.63 -30.34
CA GLU A 252 -11.20 -4.28 -30.74
C GLU A 252 -11.25 -2.99 -31.58
N ILE A 253 -10.43 -1.99 -31.24
CA ILE A 253 -10.28 -0.77 -32.02
C ILE A 253 -9.73 -1.09 -33.42
N GLU A 254 -8.70 -1.95 -33.51
CA GLU A 254 -8.14 -2.36 -34.80
C GLU A 254 -9.17 -3.12 -35.65
N ILE A 255 -9.90 -4.07 -35.05
CA ILE A 255 -10.99 -4.80 -35.73
C ILE A 255 -12.02 -3.82 -36.28
N ARG A 256 -12.43 -2.82 -35.49
CA ARG A 256 -13.37 -1.78 -35.94
C ARG A 256 -12.79 -0.99 -37.12
N GLY A 257 -11.51 -0.64 -37.08
CA GLY A 257 -10.81 0.01 -38.19
C GLY A 257 -10.81 -0.84 -39.47
N ILE A 258 -10.55 -2.14 -39.36
CA ILE A 258 -10.60 -3.09 -40.48
C ILE A 258 -12.03 -3.18 -41.06
N GLN A 259 -13.05 -3.25 -40.20
CA GLN A 259 -14.46 -3.27 -40.63
C GLN A 259 -14.86 -1.99 -41.37
N GLN A 260 -14.39 -0.83 -40.92
CA GLN A 260 -14.62 0.44 -41.62
C GLN A 260 -13.94 0.46 -43.00
N ARG A 261 -12.71 -0.04 -43.12
CA ARG A 261 -12.03 -0.17 -44.43
C ARG A 261 -12.77 -1.11 -45.38
N LYS A 262 -13.31 -2.22 -44.87
CA LYS A 262 -14.17 -3.14 -45.63
C LYS A 262 -15.42 -2.44 -46.16
N ALA A 263 -16.10 -1.65 -45.32
CA ALA A 263 -17.29 -0.91 -45.72
C ALA A 263 -16.99 0.09 -46.85
N LYS A 264 -15.83 0.76 -46.81
CA LYS A 264 -15.36 1.66 -47.88
C LYS A 264 -15.00 0.93 -49.19
N ARG A 265 -14.68 -0.36 -49.14
CA ARG A 265 -14.33 -1.20 -50.30
C ARG A 265 -15.48 -2.11 -50.75
N TYR A 266 -16.73 -1.65 -50.61
CA TYR A 266 -17.92 -2.39 -51.03
C TYR A 266 -18.00 -3.83 -50.47
N GLY A 267 -17.51 -4.05 -49.25
CA GLY A 267 -17.59 -5.33 -48.57
C GLY A 267 -16.39 -6.27 -48.75
N GLN A 268 -15.35 -5.88 -49.50
CA GLN A 268 -14.15 -6.69 -49.66
C GLN A 268 -13.04 -6.30 -48.67
N HIS A 269 -12.49 -7.29 -47.96
CA HIS A 269 -11.26 -7.11 -47.17
C HIS A 269 -10.04 -7.18 -48.10
N SER A 270 -9.03 -6.36 -47.82
CA SER A 270 -7.71 -6.56 -48.41
C SER A 270 -7.11 -7.89 -47.96
N LEU A 271 -6.18 -8.46 -48.75
CA LEU A 271 -5.37 -9.59 -48.30
C LEU A 271 -4.61 -9.28 -47.00
N ASP A 272 -4.12 -8.04 -46.86
CA ASP A 272 -3.47 -7.56 -45.63
C ASP A 272 -4.44 -7.53 -44.44
N ASP A 273 -5.64 -6.98 -44.64
CA ASP A 273 -6.69 -6.94 -43.61
C ASP A 273 -7.13 -8.37 -43.20
N GLN A 274 -7.20 -9.31 -44.14
CA GLN A 274 -7.50 -10.73 -43.85
C GLN A 274 -6.40 -11.39 -43.04
N GLN A 275 -5.13 -11.06 -43.32
CA GLN A 275 -4.00 -11.57 -42.56
C GLN A 275 -4.00 -11.01 -41.14
N ARG A 276 -4.23 -9.70 -40.99
CA ARG A 276 -4.36 -9.02 -39.69
C ARG A 276 -5.50 -9.60 -38.85
N LEU A 277 -6.67 -9.82 -39.45
CA LEU A 277 -7.80 -10.45 -38.74
C LEU A 277 -7.46 -11.85 -38.21
N ARG A 278 -6.73 -12.67 -38.98
CA ARG A 278 -6.29 -13.99 -38.51
C ARG A 278 -5.33 -13.90 -37.31
N VAL A 279 -4.43 -12.92 -37.31
CA VAL A 279 -3.54 -12.68 -36.16
C VAL A 279 -4.33 -12.26 -34.93
N LEU A 280 -5.29 -11.33 -35.09
CA LEU A 280 -6.15 -10.86 -34.00
C LEU A 280 -7.05 -11.98 -33.45
N GLU A 281 -7.55 -12.87 -34.32
CA GLU A 281 -8.32 -14.06 -33.92
C GLU A 281 -7.46 -15.03 -33.10
N GLN A 282 -6.23 -15.32 -33.53
CA GLN A 282 -5.29 -16.15 -32.78
C GLN A 282 -4.94 -15.55 -31.41
N LYS A 283 -4.74 -14.23 -31.35
CA LYS A 283 -4.55 -13.51 -30.08
C LYS A 283 -5.76 -13.66 -29.16
N ALA A 284 -6.98 -13.49 -29.69
CA ALA A 284 -8.20 -13.65 -28.94
C ALA A 284 -8.37 -15.08 -28.40
N GLU A 285 -8.07 -16.09 -29.21
CA GLU A 285 -8.11 -17.51 -28.79
C GLU A 285 -7.08 -17.80 -27.69
N LYS A 286 -5.85 -17.28 -27.84
CA LYS A 286 -4.81 -17.42 -26.81
C LYS A 286 -5.27 -16.81 -25.47
N ARG A 287 -5.82 -15.59 -25.49
CA ARG A 287 -6.37 -14.95 -24.29
C ARG A 287 -7.52 -15.74 -23.67
N ALA A 288 -8.42 -16.28 -24.49
CA ALA A 288 -9.53 -17.10 -24.01
C ALA A 288 -9.04 -18.36 -23.28
N LYS A 289 -7.98 -19.00 -23.80
CA LYS A 289 -7.32 -20.15 -23.14
C LYS A 289 -6.66 -19.76 -21.81
N GLU A 290 -5.95 -18.64 -21.77
CA GLU A 290 -5.36 -18.12 -20.52
C GLU A 290 -6.43 -17.85 -19.46
N ILE A 291 -7.52 -17.15 -19.82
CA ILE A 291 -8.65 -16.86 -18.91
C ILE A 291 -9.32 -18.15 -18.44
N ALA A 292 -9.49 -19.15 -19.33
CA ALA A 292 -10.06 -20.44 -18.97
C ALA A 292 -9.17 -21.19 -17.95
N SER A 293 -7.86 -21.24 -18.20
CA SER A 293 -6.90 -21.87 -17.27
C SER A 293 -6.86 -21.16 -15.92
N GLU A 294 -6.96 -19.84 -15.91
CA GLU A 294 -6.96 -19.02 -14.71
C GLU A 294 -8.24 -19.23 -13.87
N ARG A 295 -9.40 -19.33 -14.54
CA ARG A 295 -10.68 -19.68 -13.90
C ARG A 295 -10.67 -21.10 -13.33
N GLU A 296 -10.02 -22.04 -14.02
CA GLU A 296 -9.87 -23.42 -13.54
C GLU A 296 -8.99 -23.47 -12.28
N LEU A 297 -7.87 -22.74 -12.26
CA LEU A 297 -7.02 -22.63 -11.06
C LEU A 297 -7.76 -21.99 -9.88
N ASP A 298 -8.56 -20.96 -10.12
CA ASP A 298 -9.38 -20.35 -9.06
C ASP A 298 -10.47 -21.29 -8.54
N ALA A 299 -11.10 -22.07 -9.43
CA ALA A 299 -12.10 -23.06 -9.04
C ALA A 299 -11.47 -24.19 -8.20
N GLN A 300 -10.33 -24.72 -8.63
CA GLN A 300 -9.58 -25.74 -7.88
C GLN A 300 -9.16 -25.23 -6.49
N ARG A 301 -8.73 -23.97 -6.39
CA ARG A 301 -8.38 -23.34 -5.11
C ARG A 301 -9.62 -23.14 -4.22
N TRP A 302 -10.75 -22.77 -4.79
CA TRP A 302 -12.01 -22.64 -4.06
C TRP A 302 -12.52 -23.98 -3.50
N ASP A 303 -12.36 -25.06 -4.25
CA ASP A 303 -12.71 -26.42 -3.80
C ASP A 303 -11.76 -26.92 -2.70
N ALA A 304 -10.48 -26.56 -2.74
CA ALA A 304 -9.52 -26.89 -1.68
C ALA A 304 -9.90 -26.24 -0.32
N CYS A 305 -10.42 -25.01 -0.33
CA CYS A 305 -10.90 -24.33 0.89
C CYS A 305 -12.17 -24.97 1.49
N LYS A 306 -12.89 -25.83 0.75
CA LYS A 306 -14.05 -26.59 1.25
C LYS A 306 -13.69 -27.92 1.90
N TRP A 307 -12.52 -28.48 1.61
CA TRP A 307 -12.18 -29.87 1.98
C TRP A 307 -12.05 -30.16 3.49
N PRO A 308 -11.77 -29.20 4.41
CA PRO A 308 -11.80 -29.52 5.84
C PRO A 308 -13.22 -29.71 6.39
N ALA A 309 -14.26 -29.20 5.71
CA ALA A 309 -15.61 -29.17 6.25
C ALA A 309 -16.39 -30.49 6.07
N GLN A 310 -15.92 -31.40 5.21
CA GLN A 310 -16.65 -32.64 4.89
C GLN A 310 -16.23 -33.86 5.72
N GLN A 311 -15.15 -33.77 6.52
CA GLN A 311 -14.73 -34.89 7.37
C GLN A 311 -15.50 -35.03 8.69
N TYR A 312 -16.32 -34.04 9.07
CA TYR A 312 -17.10 -34.08 10.32
C TYR A 312 -18.57 -34.55 10.15
N LEU A 313 -18.95 -35.03 8.97
CA LEU A 313 -20.30 -35.56 8.67
C LEU A 313 -20.28 -37.06 8.30
N ALA A 314 -19.32 -37.82 8.84
CA ALA A 314 -19.46 -39.27 8.91
C ALA A 314 -20.15 -39.63 10.23
N GLU A 315 -21.43 -39.98 10.11
CA GLU A 315 -22.39 -40.30 11.17
C GLU A 315 -21.84 -41.29 12.22
N GLU A 316 -21.77 -40.87 13.49
CA GLU A 316 -21.94 -41.81 14.61
C GLU A 316 -23.45 -42.08 14.76
N VAL A 317 -23.89 -43.17 14.17
CA VAL A 317 -25.20 -43.77 14.48
C VAL A 317 -25.12 -44.35 15.89
N VAL A 318 -25.58 -43.58 16.88
CA VAL A 318 -25.77 -44.05 18.26
C VAL A 318 -27.17 -44.62 18.41
N ASP A 319 -27.22 -45.90 18.79
CA ASP A 319 -28.38 -46.77 19.02
C ASP A 319 -29.32 -46.22 20.13
N PRO A 320 -30.67 -46.21 19.98
CA PRO A 320 -31.58 -45.52 20.93
C PRO A 320 -31.83 -46.24 22.27
N TYR A 321 -31.09 -47.29 22.63
CA TYR A 321 -31.33 -48.05 23.86
C TYR A 321 -30.11 -48.12 24.78
N GLU A 322 -29.82 -47.03 25.49
CA GLU A 322 -29.02 -47.11 26.72
C GLU A 322 -29.57 -46.14 27.79
N PRO A 323 -29.98 -46.62 28.99
CA PRO A 323 -30.47 -45.75 30.04
C PRO A 323 -29.32 -45.05 30.78
N ALA A 324 -29.54 -43.77 31.10
CA ALA A 324 -28.59 -42.87 31.73
C ALA A 324 -27.98 -43.41 33.05
N PRO A 325 -26.68 -43.14 33.31
CA PRO A 325 -26.08 -43.48 34.60
C PRO A 325 -26.56 -42.52 35.69
N VAL A 326 -27.19 -43.10 36.71
CA VAL A 326 -27.53 -42.46 37.98
C VAL A 326 -26.23 -42.20 38.75
N PHE A 327 -25.87 -40.93 38.97
CA PHE A 327 -24.85 -40.57 39.94
C PHE A 327 -25.48 -40.07 41.24
N SER A 328 -25.26 -40.89 42.27
CA SER A 328 -25.67 -40.68 43.65
C SER A 328 -24.96 -39.49 44.30
N ARG A 329 -25.76 -38.74 45.05
CA ARG A 329 -25.38 -37.64 45.94
C ARG A 329 -24.55 -38.17 47.13
N ALA A 330 -23.37 -37.61 47.35
CA ALA A 330 -22.65 -37.72 48.62
C ALA A 330 -22.12 -36.34 49.05
N SER A 331 -22.44 -36.00 50.28
CA SER A 331 -21.99 -34.82 51.03
C SER A 331 -20.49 -34.84 51.31
N SER A 332 -19.82 -33.69 51.28
CA SER A 332 -19.22 -33.06 52.48
C SER A 332 -18.27 -31.91 52.11
N GLU A 333 -18.36 -30.85 52.92
CA GLU A 333 -17.25 -29.99 53.36
C GLU A 333 -16.71 -28.89 52.44
N VAL A 334 -17.24 -27.69 52.71
CA VAL A 334 -16.69 -26.37 52.43
C VAL A 334 -15.46 -26.11 53.31
N PRO A 335 -14.33 -25.60 52.78
CA PRO A 335 -13.36 -24.86 53.57
C PRO A 335 -13.58 -23.34 53.41
N LYS A 336 -13.74 -22.67 54.55
CA LYS A 336 -13.74 -21.20 54.68
C LYS A 336 -12.37 -20.58 54.40
N PRO A 337 -12.32 -19.30 54.01
CA PRO A 337 -11.06 -18.58 53.75
C PRO A 337 -10.35 -18.21 55.06
N LYS A 338 -9.02 -18.33 55.09
CA LYS A 338 -8.18 -17.78 56.17
C LYS A 338 -7.81 -16.34 55.86
N ALA A 339 -8.20 -15.45 56.75
CA ALA A 339 -7.61 -14.14 56.96
C ALA A 339 -6.34 -14.30 57.82
N PHE A 340 -5.30 -13.52 57.53
CA PHE A 340 -4.21 -13.12 58.44
C PHE A 340 -3.50 -11.94 57.75
N GLU A 341 -3.75 -10.70 58.14
CA GLU A 341 -3.26 -9.93 59.29
C GLU A 341 -2.13 -8.99 58.88
N ARG A 342 -2.33 -7.73 59.25
CA ARG A 342 -1.44 -6.58 59.02
C ARG A 342 -0.17 -6.74 59.84
N HIS A 343 0.93 -6.21 59.32
CA HIS A 343 1.90 -5.54 60.17
C HIS A 343 2.19 -4.14 59.62
N ASP A 344 1.84 -3.16 60.45
CA ASP A 344 2.23 -1.77 60.40
C ASP A 344 3.73 -1.59 60.74
N GLN A 345 4.19 -0.36 60.48
CA GLN A 345 5.38 0.35 60.97
C GLN A 345 6.66 0.18 60.16
N CYS A 346 7.48 1.21 59.93
CA CYS A 346 7.38 2.67 60.01
C CYS A 346 8.79 3.18 59.61
N ASP A 347 8.87 4.47 59.28
CA ASP A 347 10.08 5.32 59.29
C ASP A 347 11.10 5.08 58.15
N SER A 348 11.69 6.09 57.51
CA SER A 348 11.70 7.54 57.72
C SER A 348 12.30 8.25 56.50
N LEU A 349 11.82 9.48 56.30
CA LEU A 349 12.42 10.58 55.55
C LEU A 349 13.96 10.68 55.67
N THR A 350 14.64 10.99 54.56
CA THR A 350 15.55 12.15 54.47
C THR A 350 16.01 12.42 53.03
N ASP A 351 15.52 13.53 52.49
CA ASP A 351 16.28 14.62 51.85
C ASP A 351 17.77 14.37 51.51
N ARG A 352 18.13 14.52 50.24
CA ARG A 352 19.24 15.41 49.84
C ARG A 352 19.31 15.69 48.33
N TYR A 353 19.10 16.96 48.02
CA TYR A 353 19.71 17.67 46.90
C TYR A 353 21.24 17.53 46.89
N GLN A 354 21.83 17.37 45.69
CA GLN A 354 23.13 17.91 45.24
C GLN A 354 23.31 17.51 43.76
N THR A 355 22.95 18.36 42.78
CA THR A 355 23.82 19.34 42.11
C THR A 355 25.30 18.98 42.11
N TRP A 356 25.81 18.50 40.96
CA TRP A 356 27.19 18.77 40.53
C TRP A 356 27.14 19.35 39.10
N THR A 357 27.59 20.59 39.03
CA THR A 357 27.98 21.33 37.83
C THR A 357 29.51 21.24 37.76
N ASP A 358 30.05 21.05 36.56
CA ASP A 358 31.37 21.51 36.13
C ASP A 358 31.30 21.57 34.59
N GLN A 359 31.05 22.74 34.00
CA GLN A 359 32.03 23.80 33.68
C GLN A 359 33.15 23.34 32.74
N LEU A 360 32.93 23.55 31.43
CA LEU A 360 33.95 24.06 30.52
C LEU A 360 33.28 25.03 29.51
N THR A 361 33.54 26.31 29.69
CA THR A 361 33.37 27.41 28.72
C THR A 361 34.58 28.35 28.89
N PRO A 362 34.80 29.37 28.04
CA PRO A 362 34.82 29.38 26.57
C PRO A 362 36.07 30.12 26.03
N GLY A 363 36.38 29.93 24.75
CA GLY A 363 37.32 30.79 24.01
C GLY A 363 36.56 31.82 23.18
N SER A 364 36.43 33.03 23.71
CA SER A 364 35.93 34.21 22.99
C SER A 364 37.11 34.96 22.38
N SER A 365 36.99 35.43 21.13
CA SER A 365 37.67 36.63 20.67
C SER A 365 36.86 37.28 19.56
N GLN A 366 36.34 38.45 19.92
CA GLN A 366 35.63 39.42 19.12
C GLN A 366 36.54 40.04 18.06
N SER A 367 35.95 40.47 16.94
CA SER A 367 36.05 41.87 16.46
C SER A 367 35.17 42.09 15.22
N SER A 368 34.07 42.82 15.39
CA SER A 368 33.57 43.78 14.38
C SER A 368 34.35 45.09 14.54
N PRO A 369 34.42 45.93 13.49
CA PRO A 369 33.43 47.01 13.27
C PRO A 369 32.91 47.00 11.81
N GLU A 370 31.64 47.32 11.52
CA GLU A 370 31.06 48.67 11.36
C GLU A 370 31.67 49.52 10.24
N ASP A 371 30.78 50.28 9.58
CA ASP A 371 30.94 51.24 8.46
C ASP A 371 30.85 50.62 7.05
N GLU A 372 30.12 51.16 6.06
CA GLU A 372 29.48 52.47 5.89
C GLU A 372 28.51 52.42 4.69
N GLU A 373 27.55 53.36 4.67
CA GLU A 373 26.69 53.70 3.53
C GLU A 373 27.48 54.17 2.29
N ALA A 374 26.98 53.85 1.08
CA ALA A 374 26.94 54.72 -0.11
C ALA A 374 26.15 53.97 -1.22
N LEU A 375 24.96 54.40 -1.63
CA LEU A 375 24.72 55.38 -2.70
C LEU A 375 25.56 55.13 -3.97
N ASP A 376 24.99 54.41 -4.94
CA ASP A 376 24.51 54.97 -6.23
C ASP A 376 23.61 53.95 -6.96
#